data_AF-K1U3G4-F1
#
_entry.id   AF-K1U3G4-F1
#
_cell.length_a   1.000
_cell.length_b   1.000
_cell.length_c   1.000
_cell.angle_alpha   90.00
_cell.angle_beta   90.00
_cell.angle_gamma   90.00
#
_symmetry.space_group_name_H-M   'P 1'
#
loop_
_entity.id
_entity.type
_entity.pdbx_description
1 polymer ?
#
loop_
_entity_poly.entity_id
_entity_poly.type
_entity_poly.pdbx_seq_one_letter_code
_entity_poly.pdbx_strand_id
1 'polypeptide(L)'
;TAGTAAEVTINYVITDVERKRKFVCVDPHDMPIIAVVDPEMMSSMPKGLTASTGMDALTHAIEGYTTKAAWEMTDMFHLKAIEIISKSLRGAVANTKEGREGMALGQYIAGMGFSNVGLGIAHSMAHTLGAVYDTPHGVACAMMLPIVMEYNADCTGEKYREIARAMGVEGVDQMDQATYRKAAV
;
A
#
# COMPACT_ATOMS: atom_id res chain seq x y z
N THR A 1 -1.59 -9.16 10.25
CA THR A 1 -1.59 -7.68 10.26
C THR A 1 -2.44 -7.20 9.09
N ALA A 2 -2.90 -5.94 9.08
CA ALA A 2 -3.60 -5.38 7.92
C ALA A 2 -2.64 -4.51 7.10
N GLY A 3 -1.77 -5.11 6.28
CA GLY A 3 -0.69 -4.36 5.62
C GLY A 3 -0.06 -5.05 4.42
N THR A 4 0.64 -6.16 4.68
CA THR A 4 1.59 -6.75 3.72
C THR A 4 0.93 -7.51 2.58
N ALA A 5 -0.29 -8.03 2.79
CA ALA A 5 -0.98 -8.93 1.87
C ALA A 5 -0.16 -10.14 1.40
N ALA A 6 0.84 -10.56 2.18
CA ALA A 6 1.75 -11.64 1.84
C ALA A 6 1.00 -12.98 1.63
N GLU A 7 -0.18 -13.10 2.24
CA GLU A 7 -1.08 -14.24 2.09
C GLU A 7 -1.69 -14.39 0.68
N VAL A 8 -1.57 -13.40 -0.19
CA VAL A 8 -2.12 -13.40 -1.57
C VAL A 8 -1.08 -13.02 -2.63
N THR A 9 0.19 -12.98 -2.26
CA THR A 9 1.26 -12.57 -3.17
C THR A 9 2.13 -13.76 -3.59
N ILE A 10 2.75 -13.65 -4.77
CA ILE A 10 3.81 -14.55 -5.24
C ILE A 10 5.22 -14.09 -4.83
N ASN A 11 5.30 -13.30 -3.76
CA ASN A 11 6.52 -12.60 -3.36
C ASN A 11 6.86 -12.89 -1.91
N TYR A 12 8.15 -13.02 -1.61
CA TYR A 12 8.66 -12.99 -0.25
C TYR A 12 9.99 -12.24 -0.20
N VAL A 13 10.24 -11.57 0.93
CA VAL A 13 11.41 -10.69 1.11
C VAL A 13 12.27 -11.19 2.25
N ILE A 14 13.53 -11.48 1.97
CA ILE A 14 14.50 -11.99 2.94
C ILE A 14 15.65 -10.99 3.09
N THR A 15 16.18 -10.87 4.30
CA THR A 15 17.37 -10.07 4.58
C THR A 15 18.63 -10.92 4.42
N ASP A 16 19.50 -10.55 3.48
CA ASP A 16 20.88 -11.00 3.41
C ASP A 16 21.70 -10.16 4.39
N VAL A 17 21.99 -10.74 5.56
CA VAL A 17 22.71 -10.07 6.65
C VAL A 17 24.18 -9.80 6.32
N GLU A 18 24.80 -10.64 5.49
CA GLU A 18 26.20 -10.49 5.09
C GLU A 18 26.34 -9.30 4.12
N ARG A 19 25.44 -9.22 3.13
CA ARG A 19 25.42 -8.15 2.13
C ARG A 19 24.61 -6.91 2.54
N LYS A 20 24.02 -6.91 3.74
CA LYS A 20 23.18 -5.82 4.29
C LYS A 20 22.13 -5.33 3.29
N ARG A 21 21.39 -6.27 2.69
CA ARG A 21 20.33 -5.98 1.73
C ARG A 21 19.11 -6.84 1.98
N LYS A 22 17.94 -6.30 1.66
CA LYS A 22 16.76 -7.13 1.42
C LYS A 22 16.75 -7.55 -0.05
N PHE A 23 16.35 -8.79 -0.31
CA PHE A 23 16.13 -9.27 -1.67
C PHE A 23 14.71 -9.85 -1.77
N VAL A 24 14.06 -9.54 -2.89
CA VAL A 24 12.71 -9.99 -3.21
C VAL A 24 12.85 -11.25 -4.06
N CYS A 25 12.15 -12.30 -3.66
CA CYS A 25 11.93 -13.50 -4.46
C CYS A 25 10.53 -13.45 -5.04
N VAL A 26 10.37 -13.96 -6.26
CA VAL A 26 9.10 -13.97 -7.00
C VAL A 26 8.90 -15.36 -7.58
N ASP A 27 7.94 -16.13 -7.07
CA ASP A 27 7.66 -17.50 -7.52
C ASP A 27 6.17 -17.85 -7.40
N PRO A 28 5.46 -18.17 -8.50
CA PRO A 28 4.08 -18.65 -8.43
C PRO A 28 3.86 -19.88 -7.52
N HIS A 29 4.91 -20.67 -7.24
CA HIS A 29 4.82 -21.81 -6.32
C HIS A 29 4.78 -21.40 -4.83
N ASP A 30 5.10 -20.16 -4.48
CA ASP A 30 5.03 -19.68 -3.09
C ASP A 30 3.63 -19.20 -2.67
N MET A 31 2.70 -19.09 -3.62
CA MET A 31 1.31 -18.70 -3.37
C MET A 31 0.65 -19.64 -2.34
N PRO A 32 0.10 -19.09 -1.24
CA PRO A 32 -0.66 -19.90 -0.28
C PRO A 32 -1.89 -20.55 -0.91
N ILE A 33 -2.16 -21.81 -0.54
CA ILE A 33 -3.35 -22.55 -1.01
C ILE A 33 -4.63 -21.95 -0.44
N ILE A 34 -4.57 -21.44 0.79
CA ILE A 34 -5.70 -20.84 1.51
C ILE A 34 -5.20 -19.60 2.25
N ALA A 35 -5.88 -18.48 2.07
CA ALA A 35 -5.74 -17.28 2.88
C ALA A 35 -6.97 -17.11 3.79
N VAL A 36 -6.75 -16.86 5.08
CA VAL A 36 -7.80 -16.54 6.04
C VAL A 36 -7.62 -15.10 6.50
N VAL A 37 -8.48 -14.22 5.99
CA VAL A 37 -8.45 -12.77 6.28
C VAL A 37 -9.48 -12.46 7.36
N ASP A 38 -9.09 -12.71 8.62
CA ASP A 38 -9.95 -12.51 9.79
C ASP A 38 -9.57 -11.21 10.54
N PRO A 39 -10.47 -10.21 10.62
CA PRO A 39 -10.21 -8.96 11.32
C PRO A 39 -10.09 -9.12 12.84
N GLU A 40 -10.68 -10.16 13.45
CA GLU A 40 -10.56 -10.43 14.89
C GLU A 40 -9.10 -10.75 15.24
N MET A 41 -8.40 -11.48 14.37
CA MET A 41 -6.98 -11.81 14.49
C MET A 41 -6.07 -10.57 14.38
N MET A 42 -6.60 -9.42 13.99
CA MET A 42 -5.88 -8.15 13.85
C MET A 42 -6.22 -7.14 14.95
N SER A 43 -7.27 -7.40 15.75
CA SER A 43 -7.82 -6.47 16.74
C SER A 43 -6.86 -6.13 17.89
N SER A 44 -5.93 -7.02 18.20
CA SER A 44 -4.93 -6.87 19.26
C SER A 44 -3.70 -6.04 18.85
N MET A 45 -3.58 -5.67 17.57
CA MET A 45 -2.46 -4.86 17.10
C MET A 45 -2.41 -3.50 17.81
N PRO A 46 -1.25 -3.12 18.38
CA PRO A 46 -1.06 -1.79 18.94
C PRO A 46 -1.34 -0.68 17.92
N LYS A 47 -1.73 0.52 18.40
CA LYS A 47 -2.08 1.66 17.55
C LYS A 47 -0.97 2.00 16.53
N GLY A 48 0.28 2.05 16.98
CA GLY A 48 1.43 2.35 16.11
C GLY A 48 1.65 1.30 15.02
N LEU A 49 1.50 0.01 15.36
CA LEU A 49 1.62 -1.08 14.38
C LEU A 49 0.46 -1.04 13.36
N THR A 50 -0.75 -0.73 13.83
CA THR A 50 -1.93 -0.56 12.96
C THR A 50 -1.75 0.58 11.97
N ALA A 51 -1.27 1.75 12.43
CA ALA A 51 -0.99 2.88 11.56
C ALA A 51 0.10 2.55 10.54
N SER A 52 1.21 1.97 11.00
CA SER A 52 2.34 1.60 10.14
C SER A 52 1.96 0.61 9.04
N THR A 53 1.27 -0.47 9.39
CA THR A 53 0.87 -1.51 8.42
C THR A 53 -0.26 -1.03 7.51
N GLY A 54 -1.17 -0.19 7.99
CA GLY A 54 -2.19 0.39 7.12
C GLY A 54 -1.63 1.38 6.09
N MET A 55 -0.60 2.15 6.45
CA MET A 55 0.13 2.98 5.49
C MET A 55 0.95 2.16 4.48
N ASP A 56 1.46 1.00 4.89
CA ASP A 56 2.07 0.02 3.99
C ASP A 56 1.07 -0.46 2.92
N ALA A 57 -0.14 -0.87 3.34
CA ALA A 57 -1.22 -1.25 2.43
C ALA A 57 -1.63 -0.09 1.49
N LEU A 58 -1.67 1.15 1.98
CA LEU A 58 -1.95 2.31 1.12
C LEU A 58 -0.84 2.54 0.11
N THR A 59 0.42 2.39 0.53
CA THR A 59 1.59 2.46 -0.35
C THR A 59 1.52 1.39 -1.44
N HIS A 60 1.18 0.14 -1.08
CA HIS A 60 0.95 -0.94 -2.03
C HIS A 60 -0.08 -0.56 -3.09
N ALA A 61 -1.22 -0.02 -2.67
CA ALA A 61 -2.29 0.34 -3.58
C ALA A 61 -1.90 1.50 -4.51
N ILE A 62 -1.27 2.56 -3.98
CA ILE A 62 -0.86 3.72 -4.78
C ILE A 62 0.28 3.38 -5.74
N GLU A 63 1.31 2.68 -5.28
CA GLU A 63 2.42 2.27 -6.15
C GLU A 63 1.98 1.23 -7.19
N GLY A 64 1.14 0.28 -6.79
CA GLY A 64 0.55 -0.68 -7.72
C GLY A 64 -0.33 0.00 -8.77
N TYR A 65 -1.07 1.05 -8.39
CA TYR A 65 -1.87 1.83 -9.35
C TYR A 65 -0.99 2.65 -10.30
N THR A 66 0.16 3.13 -9.84
CA THR A 66 1.02 4.05 -10.61
C THR A 66 2.23 3.37 -11.25
N THR A 67 2.37 2.05 -11.08
CA THR A 67 3.44 1.27 -11.70
C THR A 67 3.31 1.22 -13.22
N LYS A 68 4.44 1.00 -13.90
CA LYS A 68 4.50 0.91 -15.36
C LYS A 68 3.75 -0.28 -15.95
N ALA A 69 3.54 -1.34 -15.17
CA ALA A 69 2.85 -2.55 -15.59
C ALA A 69 1.34 -2.52 -15.29
N ALA A 70 0.83 -1.43 -14.72
CA ALA A 70 -0.58 -1.28 -14.40
C ALA A 70 -1.47 -1.45 -15.64
N TRP A 71 -2.61 -2.11 -15.47
CA TRP A 71 -3.63 -2.28 -16.50
C TRP A 71 -5.02 -2.31 -15.86
N GLU A 72 -6.07 -2.30 -16.70
CA GLU A 72 -7.48 -2.15 -16.31
C GLU A 72 -7.89 -2.91 -15.03
N MET A 73 -7.56 -4.21 -14.95
CA MET A 73 -7.98 -5.04 -13.82
C MET A 73 -7.23 -4.71 -12.53
N THR A 74 -5.93 -4.43 -12.59
CA THR A 74 -5.18 -4.04 -11.39
C THR A 74 -5.60 -2.66 -10.93
N ASP A 75 -5.86 -1.75 -11.87
CA ASP A 75 -6.37 -0.41 -11.57
C ASP A 75 -7.69 -0.48 -10.79
N MET A 76 -8.60 -1.39 -11.16
CA MET A 76 -9.83 -1.66 -10.41
C MET A 76 -9.55 -2.09 -8.95
N PHE A 77 -8.62 -3.03 -8.74
CA PHE A 77 -8.25 -3.46 -7.37
C PHE A 77 -7.64 -2.31 -6.57
N HIS A 78 -6.67 -1.60 -7.15
CA HIS A 78 -5.93 -0.57 -6.44
C HIS A 78 -6.80 0.63 -6.08
N LEU A 79 -7.66 1.11 -6.98
CA LEU A 79 -8.59 2.19 -6.67
C LEU A 79 -9.56 1.79 -5.56
N LYS A 80 -10.07 0.55 -5.58
CA LYS A 80 -10.95 0.05 -4.52
C LYS A 80 -10.21 -0.09 -3.19
N ALA A 81 -8.96 -0.52 -3.21
CA ALA A 81 -8.12 -0.59 -2.02
C ALA A 81 -7.86 0.81 -1.43
N ILE A 82 -7.52 1.81 -2.26
CA ILE A 82 -7.32 3.20 -1.82
C ILE A 82 -8.58 3.76 -1.15
N GLU A 83 -9.76 3.56 -1.76
CA GLU A 83 -11.05 3.97 -1.19
C GLU A 83 -11.30 3.31 0.18
N ILE A 84 -11.08 2.00 0.30
CA ILE A 84 -11.35 1.28 1.54
C ILE A 84 -10.33 1.62 2.63
N ILE A 85 -9.05 1.71 2.29
CA ILE A 85 -8.00 1.99 3.27
C ILE A 85 -8.13 3.43 3.79
N SER A 86 -8.37 4.39 2.91
CA SER A 86 -8.49 5.82 3.29
C SER A 86 -9.63 6.08 4.27
N LYS A 87 -10.79 5.42 4.09
CA LYS A 87 -11.94 5.52 5.00
C LYS A 87 -11.76 4.74 6.30
N SER A 88 -11.03 3.62 6.28
CA SER A 88 -10.99 2.67 7.40
C SER A 88 -9.79 2.84 8.33
N LEU A 89 -8.64 3.33 7.85
CA LEU A 89 -7.39 3.32 8.62
C LEU A 89 -7.50 4.05 9.96
N ARG A 90 -8.11 5.25 9.97
CA ARG A 90 -8.29 6.02 11.22
C ARG A 90 -9.17 5.27 12.22
N GLY A 91 -10.25 4.63 11.75
CA GLY A 91 -11.10 3.76 12.57
C GLY A 91 -10.36 2.53 13.10
N ALA A 92 -9.54 1.89 12.27
CA ALA A 92 -8.73 0.74 12.68
C ALA A 92 -7.71 1.11 13.77
N VAL A 93 -7.08 2.28 13.67
CA VAL A 93 -6.17 2.81 14.72
C VAL A 93 -6.93 3.13 16.01
N ALA A 94 -8.18 3.61 15.91
CA ALA A 94 -9.10 3.76 17.04
C ALA A 94 -9.70 2.42 17.51
N ASN A 95 -9.38 1.31 16.84
CA ASN A 95 -9.86 -0.04 17.10
C ASN A 95 -11.37 -0.23 16.95
N THR A 96 -12.02 0.51 16.04
CA THR A 96 -13.43 0.26 15.70
C THR A 96 -13.56 -1.01 14.86
N LYS A 97 -14.69 -1.72 15.01
CA LYS A 97 -14.96 -2.98 14.29
C LYS A 97 -14.91 -2.75 12.77
N GLU A 98 -15.61 -1.73 12.29
CA GLU A 98 -15.71 -1.38 10.88
C GLU A 98 -14.36 -0.94 10.29
N GLY A 99 -13.53 -0.30 11.12
CA GLY A 99 -12.16 0.07 10.75
C GLY A 99 -11.28 -1.16 10.54
N ARG A 100 -11.34 -2.13 11.47
CA ARG A 100 -10.58 -3.39 11.38
C ARG A 100 -11.02 -4.24 10.20
N GLU A 101 -12.33 -4.41 10.01
CA GLU A 101 -12.91 -5.13 8.86
C GLU A 101 -12.51 -4.49 7.53
N GLY A 102 -12.66 -3.16 7.43
CA GLY A 102 -12.27 -2.44 6.22
C GLY A 102 -10.78 -2.53 5.92
N MET A 103 -9.92 -2.39 6.92
CA MET A 103 -8.46 -2.53 6.71
C MET A 103 -8.06 -3.95 6.32
N ALA A 104 -8.68 -4.98 6.91
CA ALA A 104 -8.42 -6.38 6.57
C ALA A 104 -8.78 -6.68 5.10
N LEU A 105 -9.91 -6.14 4.61
CA LEU A 105 -10.31 -6.25 3.22
C LEU A 105 -9.41 -5.41 2.28
N GLY A 106 -9.19 -4.15 2.62
CA GLY A 106 -8.49 -3.19 1.77
C GLY A 106 -7.05 -3.60 1.48
N GLN A 107 -6.31 -4.07 2.49
CA GLN A 107 -4.94 -4.56 2.31
C GLN A 107 -4.87 -5.79 1.40
N TYR A 108 -5.83 -6.71 1.51
CA TYR A 108 -5.86 -7.93 0.71
C TYR A 108 -6.12 -7.60 -0.76
N ILE A 109 -7.09 -6.71 -1.02
CA ILE A 109 -7.38 -6.23 -2.38
C ILE A 109 -6.15 -5.52 -2.98
N ALA A 110 -5.41 -4.73 -2.19
CA ALA A 110 -4.15 -4.14 -2.66
C ALA A 110 -3.17 -5.24 -3.14
N GLY A 111 -3.02 -6.31 -2.34
CA GLY A 111 -2.24 -7.52 -2.66
C GLY A 111 -2.59 -8.16 -3.99
N MET A 112 -3.89 -8.37 -4.25
CA MET A 112 -4.39 -8.93 -5.51
C MET A 112 -3.92 -8.12 -6.73
N GLY A 113 -3.80 -6.80 -6.58
CA GLY A 113 -3.26 -5.93 -7.60
C GLY A 113 -1.73 -5.99 -7.68
N PHE A 114 -1.03 -5.53 -6.63
CA PHE A 114 0.40 -5.22 -6.73
C PHE A 114 1.25 -6.48 -6.96
N SER A 115 0.80 -7.65 -6.50
CA SER A 115 1.53 -8.89 -6.73
C SER A 115 1.73 -9.19 -8.23
N ASN A 116 0.86 -8.64 -9.09
CA ASN A 116 0.84 -8.93 -10.52
C ASN A 116 1.51 -7.84 -11.38
N VAL A 117 1.74 -6.65 -10.83
CA VAL A 117 2.26 -5.49 -11.59
C VAL A 117 3.43 -4.79 -10.92
N GLY A 118 3.84 -5.29 -9.76
CA GLY A 118 4.92 -4.72 -8.97
C GLY A 118 4.51 -3.44 -8.24
N LEU A 119 5.54 -2.73 -7.79
CA LEU A 119 5.47 -1.53 -6.96
C LEU A 119 6.44 -0.47 -7.52
N GLY A 120 6.94 0.44 -6.68
CA GLY A 120 7.76 1.56 -7.12
C GLY A 120 8.93 1.93 -6.21
N ILE A 121 9.23 3.23 -6.21
CA ILE A 121 10.39 3.81 -5.54
C ILE A 121 10.23 3.79 -4.02
N ALA A 122 9.02 3.95 -3.49
CA ALA A 122 8.78 4.00 -2.05
C ALA A 122 9.18 2.67 -1.40
N HIS A 123 8.75 1.53 -1.97
CA HIS A 123 9.19 0.21 -1.51
C HIS A 123 10.69 -0.01 -1.70
N SER A 124 11.25 0.42 -2.82
CA SER A 124 12.69 0.28 -3.10
C SER A 124 13.55 1.02 -2.06
N MET A 125 13.16 2.23 -1.68
CA MET A 125 13.82 3.01 -0.62
C MET A 125 13.56 2.40 0.75
N ALA A 126 12.33 1.95 1.03
CA ALA A 126 11.98 1.31 2.29
C ALA A 126 12.76 0.00 2.54
N HIS A 127 13.02 -0.81 1.51
CA HIS A 127 13.89 -1.98 1.62
C HIS A 127 15.31 -1.62 2.06
N THR A 128 15.85 -0.51 1.55
CA THR A 128 17.19 -0.03 1.92
C THR A 128 17.24 0.40 3.38
N LEU A 129 16.26 1.18 3.84
CA LEU A 129 16.14 1.59 5.24
C LEU A 129 16.01 0.37 6.18
N GLY A 130 15.17 -0.59 5.80
CA GLY A 130 14.99 -1.82 6.56
C GLY A 130 16.25 -2.69 6.63
N ALA A 131 17.07 -2.72 5.59
CA ALA A 131 18.31 -3.52 5.58
C ALA A 131 19.44 -2.88 6.40
N VAL A 132 19.54 -1.55 6.40
CA VAL A 132 20.65 -0.83 7.05
C VAL A 132 20.35 -0.49 8.51
N TYR A 133 19.10 -0.14 8.83
CA TYR A 133 18.71 0.40 10.14
C TYR A 133 17.65 -0.43 10.86
N ASP A 134 17.25 -1.58 10.31
CA ASP A 134 16.14 -2.39 10.84
C ASP A 134 14.84 -1.58 11.04
N THR A 135 14.63 -0.58 10.18
CA THR A 135 13.43 0.26 10.23
C THR A 135 12.19 -0.58 9.93
N PRO A 136 11.13 -0.51 10.74
CA PRO A 136 9.87 -1.20 10.45
C PRO A 136 9.35 -0.84 9.06
N HIS A 137 9.04 -1.86 8.25
CA HIS A 137 8.78 -1.68 6.81
C HIS A 137 7.69 -0.65 6.52
N GLY A 138 6.52 -0.79 7.16
CA GLY A 138 5.42 0.14 6.94
C GLY A 138 5.71 1.58 7.41
N VAL A 139 6.61 1.78 8.38
CA VAL A 139 7.05 3.14 8.76
C VAL A 139 7.91 3.73 7.65
N ALA A 140 8.85 2.95 7.10
CA ALA A 140 9.67 3.39 5.99
C ALA A 140 8.82 3.69 4.73
N CYS A 141 7.86 2.83 4.40
CA CYS A 141 6.89 3.08 3.32
C CYS A 141 6.08 4.36 3.56
N ALA A 142 5.52 4.53 4.76
CA ALA A 142 4.75 5.73 5.12
C ALA A 142 5.56 7.02 5.01
N MET A 143 6.84 7.00 5.38
CA MET A 143 7.74 8.16 5.26
C MET A 143 8.08 8.48 3.81
N MET A 144 8.29 7.46 2.98
CA MET A 144 8.72 7.63 1.59
C MET A 144 7.57 7.96 0.64
N LEU A 145 6.36 7.46 0.92
CA LEU A 145 5.20 7.59 0.03
C LEU A 145 4.94 9.04 -0.44
N PRO A 146 4.77 10.05 0.43
CA PRO A 146 4.46 11.41 -0.05
C PRO A 146 5.60 12.01 -0.88
N ILE A 147 6.85 11.77 -0.50
CA ILE A 147 8.04 12.26 -1.22
C ILE A 147 8.12 11.64 -2.62
N VAL A 148 7.87 10.33 -2.71
CA VAL A 148 7.87 9.60 -3.99
C VAL A 148 6.68 9.99 -4.85
N MET A 149 5.53 10.30 -4.24
CA MET A 149 4.37 10.78 -4.99
C MET A 149 4.64 12.15 -5.61
N GLU A 150 5.22 13.08 -4.85
CA GLU A 150 5.67 14.38 -5.40
C GLU A 150 6.66 14.19 -6.55
N TYR A 151 7.63 13.28 -6.41
CA TYR A 151 8.61 12.97 -7.44
C TYR A 151 7.98 12.38 -8.71
N ASN A 152 6.99 11.48 -8.57
CA ASN A 152 6.33 10.80 -9.69
C ASN A 152 5.19 11.62 -10.32
N ALA A 153 4.83 12.77 -9.78
CA ALA A 153 3.61 13.50 -10.14
C ALA A 153 3.49 13.78 -11.65
N ASP A 154 4.61 14.02 -12.35
CA ASP A 154 4.61 14.33 -13.78
C ASP A 154 4.45 13.11 -14.70
N CYS A 155 4.64 11.89 -14.20
CA CYS A 155 4.57 10.66 -15.00
C CYS A 155 3.35 9.78 -14.69
N THR A 156 2.32 10.31 -14.04
CA THR A 156 1.14 9.54 -13.60
C THR A 156 -0.15 9.86 -14.37
N GLY A 157 -0.10 10.76 -15.36
CA GLY A 157 -1.28 11.20 -16.10
C GLY A 157 -2.34 11.76 -15.16
N GLU A 158 -3.58 11.27 -15.27
CA GLU A 158 -4.70 11.64 -14.39
C GLU A 158 -4.83 10.76 -13.14
N LYS A 159 -3.95 9.76 -12.92
CA LYS A 159 -4.08 8.81 -11.81
C LYS A 159 -4.11 9.50 -10.43
N TYR A 160 -3.46 10.65 -10.26
CA TYR A 160 -3.52 11.38 -8.98
C TYR A 160 -4.88 12.02 -8.72
N ARG A 161 -5.59 12.42 -9.78
CA ARG A 161 -6.98 12.86 -9.66
C ARG A 161 -7.84 11.71 -9.11
N GLU A 162 -7.65 10.51 -9.64
CA GLU A 162 -8.39 9.31 -9.22
C GLU A 162 -8.05 8.91 -7.78
N ILE A 163 -6.77 8.98 -7.37
CA ILE A 163 -6.34 8.78 -5.98
C ILE A 163 -7.03 9.79 -5.05
N ALA A 164 -6.96 11.09 -5.37
CA ALA A 164 -7.59 12.14 -4.58
C ALA A 164 -9.11 11.92 -4.46
N ARG A 165 -9.78 11.53 -5.56
CA ARG A 165 -11.21 11.18 -5.55
C ARG A 165 -11.49 9.99 -4.65
N ALA A 166 -10.73 8.91 -4.78
CA ALA A 166 -10.89 7.70 -3.97
C ALA A 166 -10.63 7.96 -2.47
N MET A 167 -9.76 8.92 -2.14
CA MET A 167 -9.48 9.36 -0.77
C MET A 167 -10.51 10.38 -0.22
N GLY A 168 -11.50 10.77 -1.03
CA GLY A 168 -12.60 11.63 -0.61
C GLY A 168 -12.30 13.14 -0.66
N VAL A 169 -11.31 13.56 -1.44
CA VAL A 169 -11.07 15.00 -1.67
C VAL A 169 -12.25 15.58 -2.44
N GLU A 170 -12.88 16.62 -1.89
CA GLU A 170 -14.05 17.26 -2.50
C GLU A 170 -13.65 18.17 -3.68
N GLY A 171 -14.47 18.21 -4.72
CA GLY A 171 -14.28 19.13 -5.85
C GLY A 171 -13.10 18.80 -6.78
N VAL A 172 -12.56 17.58 -6.69
CA VAL A 172 -11.37 17.14 -7.46
C VAL A 172 -11.53 17.28 -8.97
N ASP A 173 -12.73 17.09 -9.51
CA ASP A 173 -12.97 17.20 -10.95
C ASP A 173 -12.95 18.66 -11.45
N GLN A 174 -13.03 19.63 -10.54
CA GLN A 174 -12.92 21.06 -10.85
C GLN A 174 -11.49 21.59 -10.63
N MET A 175 -10.60 20.78 -10.04
CA MET A 175 -9.21 21.16 -9.80
C MET A 175 -8.38 21.12 -11.09
N ASP A 176 -7.50 22.10 -11.24
CA ASP A 176 -6.42 22.03 -12.23
C ASP A 176 -5.41 20.94 -11.87
N GLN A 177 -4.49 20.67 -12.81
CA GLN A 177 -3.53 19.58 -12.66
C GLN A 177 -2.60 19.73 -11.47
N ALA A 178 -2.09 20.94 -11.23
CA ALA A 178 -1.21 21.19 -10.10
C ALA A 178 -1.94 20.98 -8.76
N THR A 179 -3.20 21.39 -8.69
CA THR A 179 -4.02 21.32 -7.48
C THR A 179 -4.42 19.90 -7.13
N TYR A 180 -4.92 19.10 -8.09
CA TYR A 180 -5.29 17.71 -7.78
C TYR A 180 -4.07 16.85 -7.44
N ARG A 181 -2.91 17.12 -8.07
CA ARG A 181 -1.67 16.40 -7.77
C ARG A 181 -1.22 16.65 -6.33
N LYS A 182 -1.30 17.90 -5.88
CA LYS A 182 -0.99 18.25 -4.50
C LYS A 182 -2.01 17.69 -3.50
N ALA A 183 -3.29 17.61 -3.88
CA ALA A 183 -4.33 17.08 -3.01
C ALA A 183 -4.29 15.55 -2.85
N ALA A 184 -3.64 14.84 -3.77
CA ALA A 184 -3.47 13.39 -3.71
C ALA A 184 -2.38 12.95 -2.71
N VAL A 185 -1.45 13.85 -2.36
CA VAL A 185 -0.32 13.63 -1.43
C VAL A 185 -0.76 13.96 -0.01
#